data_AF-A0A8T4C7M0-F1
#
_entry.id   AF-A0A8T4C7M0-F1
#
_cell.length_a   1.000
_cell.length_b   1.000
_cell.length_c   1.000
_cell.angle_alpha   90.00
_cell.angle_beta   90.00
_cell.angle_gamma   90.00
#
_symmetry.space_group_name_H-M   'P 1'
#
loop_
_entity.id
_entity.type
_entity.pdbx_description
1 polymer ?
#
loop_
_entity_poly.entity_id
_entity_poly.type
_entity_poly.pdbx_seq_one_letter_code
_entity_poly.pdbx_strand_id
1 'polypeptide(L)'
;MNITQKILQKHLMEGTLSAGKEIGIKIDQTLTQDATGTMAYLQFEAMGLKKVQTELSVSYVDHNMLQTSFENPDDHQYLQSVAQKYGILFSKPGNGICHQVHLERFGKPGKTLLGSDSHTPTDGGIGALAIGAGGLDVAVAMGGGPFFLNTPKVVGVK
;
A
#
# COMPACT_ATOMS: atom_id res chain seq x y z
N MET A 1 11.73 -11.60 -20.51
CA MET A 1 11.32 -10.84 -19.31
C MET A 1 10.76 -11.77 -18.26
N ASN A 2 11.21 -11.63 -17.03
CA ASN A 2 10.63 -12.32 -15.86
C ASN A 2 9.31 -11.66 -15.42
N ILE A 3 8.63 -12.25 -14.43
CA ILE A 3 7.32 -11.75 -13.96
C ILE A 3 7.39 -10.30 -13.44
N THR A 4 8.39 -9.98 -12.62
CA THR A 4 8.63 -8.62 -12.10
C THR A 4 8.75 -7.61 -13.23
N GLN A 5 9.57 -7.89 -14.25
CA GLN A 5 9.78 -7.02 -15.40
C GLN A 5 8.49 -6.81 -16.21
N LYS A 6 7.69 -7.86 -16.39
CA LYS A 6 6.40 -7.76 -17.09
C LYS A 6 5.41 -6.87 -16.34
N ILE A 7 5.33 -7.01 -15.02
CA ILE A 7 4.45 -6.18 -14.18
C ILE A 7 4.94 -4.74 -14.20
N LEU A 8 6.23 -4.49 -13.98
CA LEU A 8 6.81 -3.14 -14.04
C LEU A 8 6.55 -2.47 -15.40
N GLN A 9 6.71 -3.21 -16.51
CA GLN A 9 6.48 -2.65 -17.85
C GLN A 9 5.03 -2.22 -18.06
N LYS A 10 4.07 -3.00 -17.54
CA LYS A 10 2.65 -2.69 -17.65
C LYS A 10 2.23 -1.47 -16.82
N HIS A 11 2.94 -1.18 -15.73
CA HIS A 11 2.62 -0.08 -14.81
C HIS A 11 3.58 1.11 -14.92
N LEU A 12 4.48 1.12 -15.92
CA LEU A 12 5.45 2.19 -16.09
C LEU A 12 4.75 3.49 -16.46
N MET A 13 4.96 4.52 -15.64
CA MET A 13 4.51 5.89 -15.90
C MET A 13 5.66 6.77 -16.39
N GLU A 14 6.84 6.60 -15.79
CA GLU A 14 8.01 7.42 -16.07
C GLU A 14 9.30 6.59 -16.13
N GLY A 15 10.24 7.03 -16.96
CA GLY A 15 11.56 6.42 -17.11
C GLY A 15 11.62 5.27 -18.11
N THR A 16 12.73 4.54 -18.10
CA THR A 16 12.95 3.36 -18.96
C THR A 16 13.41 2.20 -18.10
N LEU A 17 12.80 1.03 -18.31
CA LEU A 17 13.19 -0.21 -17.63
C LEU A 17 14.59 -0.65 -18.03
N SER A 18 15.58 -0.13 -17.32
CA SER A 18 16.99 -0.42 -17.47
C SER A 18 17.59 -0.58 -16.09
N ALA A 19 18.39 -1.61 -15.88
CA ALA A 19 18.92 -1.95 -14.56
C ALA A 19 19.59 -0.75 -13.88
N GLY A 20 19.17 -0.45 -12.64
CA GLY A 20 19.73 0.66 -11.85
C GLY A 20 19.25 2.06 -12.24
N LYS A 21 18.39 2.23 -13.24
CA LYS A 21 17.73 3.51 -13.53
C LYS A 21 16.45 3.66 -12.72
N GLU A 22 16.19 4.86 -12.25
CA GLU A 22 14.94 5.24 -11.61
C GLU A 22 13.77 5.17 -12.60
N ILE A 23 12.65 4.67 -12.12
CA ILE A 23 11.38 4.57 -12.83
C ILE A 23 10.25 5.01 -11.91
N GLY A 24 9.22 5.62 -12.46
CA GLY A 24 7.95 5.88 -11.77
C GLY A 24 6.92 4.85 -12.21
N ILE A 25 6.29 4.15 -11.26
CA ILE A 25 5.26 3.15 -11.54
C ILE A 25 3.91 3.54 -10.94
N LYS A 26 2.84 3.17 -11.64
CA LYS A 26 1.48 3.24 -11.13
C LYS A 26 1.27 2.19 -10.05
N ILE A 27 0.63 2.59 -8.95
CA ILE A 27 0.16 1.71 -7.90
C ILE A 27 -1.33 1.44 -8.07
N ASP A 28 -1.72 0.18 -8.17
CA ASP A 28 -3.13 -0.21 -8.27
C ASP A 28 -3.81 -0.24 -6.90
N GLN A 29 -3.12 -0.79 -5.90
CA GLN A 29 -3.65 -1.03 -4.55
C GLN A 29 -2.75 -0.42 -3.48
N THR A 30 -3.34 0.09 -2.40
CA THR A 30 -2.58 0.48 -1.20
C THR A 30 -3.08 -0.17 0.08
N LEU A 31 -2.16 -0.37 1.01
CA LEU A 31 -2.38 -0.97 2.32
C LEU A 31 -1.76 -0.09 3.40
N THR A 32 -2.51 0.22 4.45
CA THR A 32 -1.97 0.80 5.69
C THR A 32 -2.42 -0.02 6.89
N GLN A 33 -1.63 0.00 7.96
CA GLN A 33 -1.99 -0.60 9.24
C GLN A 33 -2.01 0.47 10.34
N ASP A 34 -2.57 0.18 11.50
CA ASP A 34 -2.93 1.17 12.51
C ASP A 34 -1.74 1.89 13.18
N ALA A 35 -0.57 1.28 13.24
CA ALA A 35 0.64 1.91 13.75
C ALA A 35 1.31 2.88 12.75
N THR A 36 1.11 2.73 11.43
CA THR A 36 1.72 3.62 10.41
C THR A 36 0.71 4.42 9.60
N GLY A 37 -0.56 4.05 9.67
CA GLY A 37 -1.66 4.62 8.89
C GLY A 37 -1.99 6.05 9.29
N THR A 38 -1.94 6.38 10.58
CA THR A 38 -2.29 7.73 11.06
C THR A 38 -1.47 8.80 10.34
N MET A 39 -0.14 8.63 10.30
CA MET A 39 0.76 9.55 9.61
C MET A 39 0.57 9.55 8.10
N ALA A 40 0.37 8.39 7.46
CA ALA A 40 0.12 8.30 6.03
C ALA A 40 -1.16 9.07 5.63
N TYR A 41 -2.22 8.97 6.43
CA TYR A 41 -3.47 9.67 6.17
C TYR A 41 -3.36 11.17 6.44
N LEU A 42 -2.67 11.61 7.49
CA LEU A 42 -2.44 13.04 7.71
C LEU A 42 -1.69 13.69 6.53
N GLN A 43 -0.72 12.97 5.96
CA GLN A 43 -0.01 13.39 4.75
C GLN A 43 -0.94 13.43 3.52
N PHE A 44 -1.81 12.42 3.36
CA PHE A 44 -2.79 12.39 2.29
C PHE A 44 -3.83 13.52 2.41
N GLU A 45 -4.31 13.83 3.61
CA GLU A 45 -5.22 14.95 3.86
C GLU A 45 -4.59 16.29 3.47
N ALA A 46 -3.31 16.47 3.78
CA ALA A 46 -2.54 17.66 3.43
C ALA A 46 -2.41 17.87 1.91
N MET A 47 -2.61 16.83 1.09
CA MET A 47 -2.62 16.94 -0.38
C MET A 47 -3.90 17.60 -0.92
N GLY A 48 -4.95 17.76 -0.11
CA GLY A 48 -6.18 18.47 -0.50
C GLY A 48 -7.06 17.75 -1.53
N LEU A 49 -6.85 16.44 -1.72
CA LEU A 49 -7.66 15.62 -2.62
C LEU A 49 -9.01 15.28 -1.99
N LYS A 50 -10.03 15.00 -2.82
CA LYS A 50 -11.39 14.66 -2.35
C LYS A 50 -11.58 13.18 -2.00
N LYS A 51 -10.78 12.30 -2.62
CA LYS A 51 -10.83 10.84 -2.47
C LYS A 51 -9.54 10.22 -3.01
N VAL A 52 -9.26 8.99 -2.63
CA VAL A 52 -8.17 8.19 -3.21
C VAL A 52 -8.39 7.95 -4.71
N GLN A 53 -7.29 7.80 -5.45
CA GLN A 53 -7.25 7.60 -6.92
C GLN A 53 -6.77 6.19 -7.31
N THR A 54 -6.30 5.40 -6.35
CA THR A 54 -6.00 3.97 -6.49
C THR A 54 -7.27 3.17 -6.80
N GLU A 55 -7.11 1.97 -7.36
CA GLU A 55 -8.24 1.07 -7.60
C GLU A 55 -8.80 0.52 -6.29
N LEU A 56 -7.94 0.36 -5.29
CA LEU A 56 -8.29 -0.07 -3.94
C LEU A 56 -7.33 0.52 -2.92
N SER A 57 -7.86 1.03 -1.81
CA SER A 57 -7.06 1.36 -0.62
C SER A 57 -7.73 0.75 0.59
N VAL A 58 -6.94 0.14 1.46
CA VAL A 58 -7.44 -0.50 2.69
C VAL A 58 -6.62 -0.08 3.90
N SER A 59 -7.32 0.39 4.94
CA SER A 59 -6.75 0.65 6.27
C SER A 59 -7.09 -0.51 7.19
N TYR A 60 -6.08 -1.13 7.79
CA TYR A 60 -6.22 -2.26 8.71
C TYR A 60 -5.98 -1.84 10.15
N VAL A 61 -6.75 -2.42 11.07
CA VAL A 61 -6.49 -2.36 12.50
C VAL A 61 -6.13 -3.76 12.98
N ASP A 62 -4.84 -4.02 13.16
CA ASP A 62 -4.30 -5.34 13.50
C ASP A 62 -3.05 -5.30 14.40
N HIS A 63 -2.35 -4.18 14.53
CA HIS A 63 -1.13 -4.06 15.33
C HIS A 63 -1.43 -3.65 16.78
N ASN A 64 -2.28 -2.65 17.00
CA ASN A 64 -2.56 -2.08 18.32
C ASN A 64 -3.90 -2.57 18.90
N MET A 65 -4.06 -3.89 18.93
CA MET A 65 -5.29 -4.55 19.40
C MET A 65 -5.49 -4.45 20.92
N LEU A 66 -4.39 -4.41 21.68
CA LEU A 66 -4.42 -4.16 23.11
C LEU A 66 -4.43 -2.64 23.32
N GLN A 67 -5.60 -2.09 23.64
CA GLN A 67 -5.80 -0.66 23.89
C GLN A 67 -5.28 -0.29 25.30
N THR A 68 -3.96 -0.30 25.47
CA THR A 68 -3.30 -0.07 26.75
C THR A 68 -3.32 1.40 27.18
N SER A 69 -3.62 2.31 26.26
CA SER A 69 -3.71 3.75 26.48
C SER A 69 -4.81 4.35 25.58
N PHE A 70 -5.10 5.65 25.74
CA PHE A 70 -6.19 6.31 25.01
C PHE A 70 -5.82 6.62 23.55
N GLU A 71 -4.53 6.66 23.22
CA GLU A 71 -4.03 6.95 21.88
C GLU A 71 -4.49 5.88 20.87
N ASN A 72 -4.46 4.59 21.24
CA ASN A 72 -4.90 3.51 20.34
C ASN A 72 -6.37 3.63 19.91
N PRO A 73 -7.36 3.76 20.83
CA PRO A 73 -8.75 3.95 20.41
C PRO A 73 -8.99 5.26 19.65
N ASP A 74 -8.25 6.33 19.96
CA ASP A 74 -8.34 7.60 19.22
C ASP A 74 -7.81 7.45 17.78
N ASP A 75 -6.66 6.80 17.61
CA ASP A 75 -6.10 6.45 16.29
C ASP A 75 -7.08 5.59 15.50
N HIS A 76 -7.67 4.56 16.11
CA HIS A 76 -8.64 3.69 15.43
C HIS A 76 -9.89 4.44 14.97
N GLN A 77 -10.40 5.38 15.79
CA GLN A 77 -11.51 6.25 15.40
C GLN A 77 -11.13 7.20 14.27
N TYR A 78 -9.94 7.80 14.34
CA TYR A 78 -9.41 8.61 13.26
C TYR A 78 -9.33 7.82 11.95
N LEU A 79 -8.70 6.64 11.97
CA LEU A 79 -8.56 5.75 10.81
C LEU A 79 -9.92 5.35 10.22
N GLN A 80 -10.91 5.07 11.06
CA GLN A 80 -12.27 4.79 10.59
C GLN A 80 -12.89 6.00 9.89
N SER A 81 -12.76 7.19 10.48
CA SER A 81 -13.36 8.43 9.96
C SER A 81 -12.70 8.90 8.67
N VAL A 82 -11.36 8.85 8.60
CA VAL A 82 -10.60 9.23 7.41
C VAL A 82 -10.85 8.25 6.28
N ALA A 83 -10.99 6.96 6.59
CA ALA A 83 -11.32 5.96 5.59
C ALA A 83 -12.70 6.22 4.97
N GLN A 84 -13.70 6.52 5.80
CA GLN A 84 -15.05 6.87 5.34
C GLN A 84 -15.05 8.14 4.48
N LYS A 85 -14.28 9.16 4.87
CA LYS A 85 -14.19 10.45 4.18
C LYS A 85 -13.62 10.32 2.76
N TYR A 86 -12.57 9.52 2.58
CA TYR A 86 -11.81 9.46 1.34
C TYR A 86 -12.05 8.23 0.47
N GLY A 87 -12.97 7.35 0.88
CA GLY A 87 -13.35 6.16 0.10
C GLY A 87 -12.37 5.00 0.22
N ILE A 88 -11.75 4.85 1.38
CA ILE A 88 -10.85 3.73 1.73
C ILE A 88 -11.67 2.66 2.46
N LEU A 89 -11.36 1.39 2.21
CA LEU A 89 -11.96 0.31 2.99
C LEU A 89 -11.33 0.23 4.38
N PHE A 90 -12.15 0.27 5.42
CA PHE A 90 -11.69 0.10 6.80
C PHE A 90 -11.88 -1.35 7.25
N SER A 91 -10.76 -2.04 7.50
CA SER A 91 -10.76 -3.36 8.11
C SER A 91 -10.70 -3.22 9.64
N LYS A 92 -11.84 -3.52 10.26
CA LYS A 92 -12.08 -3.36 11.71
C LYS A 92 -11.13 -4.21 12.57
N PRO A 93 -10.91 -3.81 13.83
CA PRO A 93 -10.21 -4.65 14.81
C PRO A 93 -10.79 -6.07 14.85
N GLY A 94 -9.91 -7.07 14.82
CA GLY A 94 -10.28 -8.48 14.88
C GLY A 94 -10.59 -9.15 13.54
N ASN A 95 -10.53 -8.43 12.42
CA ASN A 95 -10.65 -9.05 11.08
C ASN A 95 -9.45 -9.94 10.71
N GLY A 96 -8.28 -9.70 11.32
CA GLY A 96 -7.05 -10.44 11.08
C GLY A 96 -5.90 -9.56 10.61
N ILE A 97 -4.72 -10.17 10.49
CA ILE A 97 -3.48 -9.51 10.08
C ILE A 97 -3.63 -8.96 8.65
N CYS A 98 -3.20 -7.71 8.44
CA CYS A 98 -3.38 -6.95 7.21
C CYS A 98 -2.99 -7.73 5.94
N HIS A 99 -1.80 -8.35 5.92
CA HIS A 99 -1.31 -9.13 4.77
C HIS A 99 -2.15 -10.37 4.50
N GLN A 100 -2.57 -11.08 5.54
CA GLN A 100 -3.40 -12.27 5.40
C GLN A 100 -4.78 -11.90 4.83
N VAL A 101 -5.42 -10.88 5.41
CA VAL A 101 -6.73 -10.41 4.96
C VAL A 101 -6.64 -9.84 3.55
N HIS A 102 -5.55 -9.14 3.20
CA HIS A 102 -5.35 -8.62 1.85
C HIS A 102 -5.24 -9.74 0.82
N LEU A 103 -4.40 -10.75 1.10
CA LEU A 103 -4.21 -11.89 0.21
C LEU A 103 -5.51 -12.69 0.01
N GLU A 104 -6.31 -12.88 1.06
CA GLU A 104 -7.56 -13.64 0.98
C GLU A 104 -8.69 -12.91 0.24
N ARG A 105 -8.72 -11.57 0.26
CA ARG A 105 -9.90 -10.80 -0.17
C ARG A 105 -9.66 -9.86 -1.34
N PHE A 106 -8.43 -9.38 -1.52
CA PHE A 106 -8.16 -8.20 -2.33
C PHE A 106 -6.99 -8.35 -3.30
N GLY A 107 -5.97 -9.13 -2.92
CA GLY A 107 -4.79 -9.38 -3.74
C GLY A 107 -5.16 -9.92 -5.12
N LYS A 108 -4.43 -9.47 -6.15
CA LYS A 108 -4.69 -9.84 -7.54
C LYS A 108 -3.38 -10.10 -8.31
N PRO A 109 -3.26 -11.24 -9.01
CA PRO A 109 -2.09 -11.51 -9.85
C PRO A 109 -1.83 -10.39 -10.86
N GLY A 110 -0.57 -9.98 -10.98
CA GLY A 110 -0.12 -8.97 -11.92
C GLY A 110 -0.48 -7.52 -11.57
N LYS A 111 -1.04 -7.25 -10.40
CA LYS A 111 -1.29 -5.89 -9.87
C LYS A 111 -0.10 -5.39 -9.03
N THR A 112 -0.02 -4.08 -8.84
CA THR A 112 0.94 -3.44 -7.93
C THR A 112 0.28 -3.08 -6.60
N LEU A 113 0.93 -3.47 -5.49
CA LEU A 113 0.52 -3.14 -4.13
C LEU A 113 1.63 -2.35 -3.44
N LEU A 114 1.29 -1.18 -2.87
CA LEU A 114 2.20 -0.40 -2.03
C LEU A 114 1.63 -0.32 -0.61
N GLY A 115 2.40 -0.75 0.38
CA GLY A 115 1.94 -0.83 1.76
C GLY A 115 2.85 -0.11 2.74
N SER A 116 2.28 0.53 3.77
CA SER A 116 3.04 1.17 4.86
C SER A 116 3.54 0.15 5.89
N ASP A 117 3.95 -1.03 5.41
CA ASP A 117 4.41 -2.15 6.22
C ASP A 117 5.50 -2.94 5.47
N SER A 118 6.52 -3.40 6.18
CA SER A 118 7.68 -4.09 5.59
C SER A 118 7.35 -5.47 5.02
N HIS A 119 6.27 -6.11 5.47
CA HIS A 119 5.84 -7.44 5.03
C HIS A 119 4.80 -7.40 3.91
N THR A 120 4.51 -6.22 3.35
CA THR A 120 3.71 -6.06 2.13
C THR A 120 4.15 -7.00 0.98
N PRO A 121 5.45 -7.34 0.79
CA PRO A 121 5.86 -8.34 -0.19
C PRO A 121 5.21 -9.73 -0.08
N THR A 122 4.52 -10.05 1.03
CA THR A 122 3.71 -11.28 1.19
C THR A 122 2.74 -11.49 0.04
N ASP A 123 2.11 -10.44 -0.48
CA ASP A 123 1.17 -10.53 -1.60
C ASP A 123 1.85 -10.93 -2.94
N GLY A 124 3.19 -10.89 -2.99
CA GLY A 124 3.98 -11.48 -4.06
C GLY A 124 3.76 -12.99 -4.23
N GLY A 125 3.30 -13.69 -3.17
CA GLY A 125 2.96 -15.11 -3.20
C GLY A 125 1.86 -15.48 -4.19
N ILE A 126 1.00 -14.53 -4.56
CA ILE A 126 -0.06 -14.70 -5.58
C ILE A 126 0.31 -14.09 -6.93
N GLY A 127 1.56 -13.69 -7.13
CA GLY A 127 2.04 -13.12 -8.39
C GLY A 127 1.72 -11.63 -8.58
N ALA A 128 1.44 -10.89 -7.51
CA ALA A 128 1.44 -9.43 -7.51
C ALA A 128 2.87 -8.87 -7.39
N LEU A 129 3.06 -7.59 -7.71
CA LEU A 129 4.28 -6.85 -7.34
C LEU A 129 3.95 -5.99 -6.11
N ALA A 130 4.31 -6.50 -4.94
CA ALA A 130 3.98 -5.89 -3.66
C ALA A 130 5.23 -5.36 -2.95
N ILE A 131 5.19 -4.10 -2.51
CA ILE A 131 6.35 -3.36 -2.00
C ILE A 131 5.97 -2.65 -0.70
N GLY A 132 6.81 -2.79 0.33
CA GLY A 132 6.71 -1.99 1.54
C GLY A 132 7.37 -0.62 1.34
N ALA A 133 6.72 0.45 1.78
CA ALA A 133 7.22 1.83 1.66
C ALA A 133 6.84 2.69 2.87
N GLY A 134 7.36 3.92 2.92
CA GLY A 134 6.98 4.88 3.95
C GLY A 134 5.56 5.41 3.75
N GLY A 135 4.95 5.94 4.82
CA GLY A 135 3.60 6.50 4.78
C GLY A 135 3.42 7.59 3.72
N LEU A 136 4.46 8.38 3.44
CA LEU A 136 4.42 9.46 2.44
C LEU A 136 4.30 8.90 1.01
N ASP A 137 5.08 7.87 0.67
CA ASP A 137 5.00 7.23 -0.64
C ASP A 137 3.63 6.59 -0.86
N VAL A 138 3.08 5.97 0.20
CA VAL A 138 1.72 5.41 0.17
C VAL A 138 0.68 6.52 0.01
N ALA A 139 0.84 7.66 0.68
CA ALA A 139 -0.05 8.82 0.51
C ALA A 139 -0.01 9.39 -0.92
N VAL A 140 1.19 9.54 -1.49
CA VAL A 140 1.36 9.99 -2.88
C VAL A 140 0.70 9.00 -3.85
N ALA A 141 0.91 7.70 -3.65
CA ALA A 141 0.28 6.65 -4.45
C ALA A 141 -1.26 6.67 -4.32
N MET A 142 -1.80 6.83 -3.11
CA MET A 142 -3.24 7.03 -2.87
C MET A 142 -3.76 8.26 -3.64
N GLY A 143 -2.94 9.30 -3.79
CA GLY A 143 -3.26 10.50 -4.58
C GLY A 143 -3.15 10.33 -6.09
N GLY A 144 -2.72 9.16 -6.58
CA GLY A 144 -2.52 8.88 -8.00
C GLY A 144 -1.14 9.28 -8.52
N GLY A 145 -0.23 9.70 -7.65
CA GLY A 145 1.16 9.96 -8.01
C GLY A 145 1.93 8.66 -8.29
N PRO A 146 2.98 8.71 -9.13
CA PRO A 146 3.84 7.56 -9.36
C PRO A 146 4.65 7.22 -8.10
N PHE A 147 4.87 5.92 -7.87
CA PHE A 147 5.87 5.45 -6.91
C PHE A 147 7.22 5.32 -7.61
N PHE A 148 8.23 6.04 -7.11
CA PHE A 148 9.57 6.01 -7.70
C PHE A 148 10.45 4.95 -7.04
N LEU A 149 11.13 4.17 -7.88
CA LEU A 149 12.09 3.16 -7.46
C LEU A 149 13.18 3.00 -8.51
N ASN A 150 14.36 2.57 -8.07
CA ASN A 150 15.37 2.06 -8.99
C ASN A 150 14.91 0.70 -9.55
N THR A 151 15.03 0.53 -10.86
CA THR A 151 14.69 -0.72 -11.55
C THR A 151 15.42 -1.89 -10.87
N PRO A 152 14.68 -2.83 -10.25
CA PRO A 152 15.29 -3.83 -9.38
C PRO A 152 16.04 -4.90 -10.18
N LYS A 153 17.12 -5.41 -9.60
CA LYS A 153 17.72 -6.68 -10.03
C LYS A 153 16.80 -7.82 -9.55
N VAL A 154 16.68 -8.87 -10.36
CA VAL A 154 15.86 -10.03 -10.01
C VAL A 154 16.76 -11.25 -9.82
N VAL A 155 16.71 -11.84 -8.63
CA VAL A 155 17.39 -13.10 -8.31
C VAL A 155 16.40 -14.24 -8.50
N GLY A 156 16.71 -15.19 -9.37
CA GLY A 156 15.90 -16.40 -9.57
C GLY A 156 16.33 -17.52 -8.62
N VAL A 157 15.51 -17.80 -7.61
CA VAL A 157 15.70 -18.95 -6.70
C VAL A 157 15.06 -20.19 -7.34
N LYS A 158 15.79 -21.30 -7.40
CA LYS A 158 15.35 -22.57 -7.99
C LYS A 158 15.64 -23.72 -7.03
#